data_AF-A0A5C2S0C0-F1
#
_entry.id   AF-A0A5C2S0C0-F1
#
_cell.length_a   1.000
_cell.length_b   1.000
_cell.length_c   1.000
_cell.angle_alpha   90.00
_cell.angle_beta   90.00
_cell.angle_gamma   90.00
#
_symmetry.space_group_name_H-M   'P 1'
#
loop_
_entity.id
_entity.type
_entity.pdbx_description
1 polymer ?
#
loop_
_entity_poly.entity_id
_entity_poly.type
_entity_poly.pdbx_seq_one_letter_code
_entity_poly.pdbx_strand_id
1 'polypeptide(L)'
;MHLGSADEHTVYEAETVGAILGTELIRRARTPGRVASVALDGKSAIEGSLVRESRPSHYLIDLLHDRVAAATRRHRDLALTLRWVPGHQDIAGNEQADCEAKLAAAGDSSSIRLLPPALRRPLPVSLAKAK
;
A
#
# COMPACT_ATOMS: atom_id res chain seq x y z
N MET A 1 8.57 -5.92 1.02
CA MET A 1 8.27 -6.92 -0.02
C MET A 1 8.85 -6.40 -1.31
N HIS A 2 9.66 -7.19 -1.99
CA HIS A 2 10.18 -6.84 -3.29
C HIS A 2 9.10 -7.17 -4.31
N LEU A 3 8.64 -6.15 -5.06
CA LEU A 3 7.55 -6.33 -6.01
C LEU A 3 8.03 -6.93 -7.33
N GLY A 4 9.29 -6.68 -7.68
CA GLY A 4 9.86 -6.95 -9.00
C GLY A 4 10.48 -5.67 -9.56
N SER A 5 10.85 -5.70 -10.82
CA SER A 5 11.48 -4.59 -11.51
C SER A 5 10.48 -3.52 -11.98
N ALA A 6 11.00 -2.34 -12.38
CA ALA A 6 10.19 -1.26 -12.98
C ALA A 6 9.60 -1.63 -14.36
N ASP A 7 10.07 -2.72 -14.96
CA ASP A 7 9.54 -3.29 -16.20
C ASP A 7 8.38 -4.25 -15.94
N GLU A 8 8.13 -4.64 -14.69
CA GLU A 8 7.03 -5.54 -14.32
C GLU A 8 5.90 -4.82 -13.58
N HIS A 9 6.23 -3.76 -12.84
CA HIS A 9 5.31 -3.06 -11.95
C HIS A 9 5.35 -1.54 -12.10
N THR A 10 4.26 -0.90 -11.71
CA THR A 10 4.09 0.56 -11.75
C THR A 10 4.21 1.20 -10.38
N VAL A 11 4.51 2.50 -10.33
CA VAL A 11 4.49 3.30 -9.09
C VAL A 11 3.13 3.21 -8.40
N TYR A 12 2.04 3.21 -9.17
CA TYR A 12 0.67 3.02 -8.67
C TYR A 12 0.50 1.71 -7.88
N GLU A 13 1.04 0.60 -8.39
CA GLU A 13 0.98 -0.70 -7.71
C GLU A 13 1.83 -0.69 -6.43
N ALA A 14 3.01 -0.08 -6.48
CA ALA A 14 3.89 0.05 -5.32
C ALA A 14 3.22 0.86 -4.20
N GLU A 15 2.60 1.99 -4.52
CA GLU A 15 1.87 2.82 -3.56
C GLU A 15 0.65 2.11 -2.98
N THR A 16 -0.11 1.40 -3.82
CA THR A 16 -1.27 0.63 -3.36
C THR A 16 -0.84 -0.49 -2.41
N VAL A 17 0.28 -1.17 -2.70
CA VAL A 17 0.87 -2.16 -1.78
C VAL A 17 1.32 -1.50 -0.48
N GLY A 18 1.93 -0.31 -0.53
CA GLY A 18 2.26 0.48 0.65
C GLY A 18 1.03 0.73 1.53
N ALA A 19 -0.09 1.12 0.91
CA ALA A 19 -1.36 1.34 1.61
C ALA A 19 -1.88 0.05 2.28
N ILE A 20 -1.81 -1.08 1.57
CA ILE A 20 -2.22 -2.40 2.07
C ILE A 20 -1.39 -2.78 3.30
N LEU A 21 -0.06 -2.59 3.23
CA LEU A 21 0.86 -2.91 4.32
C LEU A 21 0.63 -2.00 5.52
N GLY A 22 0.48 -0.69 5.33
CA GLY A 22 0.17 0.26 6.39
C GLY A 22 -1.16 -0.08 7.10
N THR A 23 -2.19 -0.44 6.34
CA THR A 23 -3.49 -0.86 6.88
C THR A 23 -3.37 -2.17 7.67
N GLU A 24 -2.56 -3.11 7.21
CA GLU A 24 -2.31 -4.35 7.92
C GLU A 24 -1.58 -4.10 9.26
N LEU A 25 -0.64 -3.16 9.31
CA LEU A 25 0.02 -2.77 10.57
C LEU A 25 -0.98 -2.21 11.58
N ILE A 26 -1.90 -1.35 11.14
CA ILE A 26 -3.00 -0.82 11.97
C ILE A 26 -3.89 -1.95 12.48
N ARG A 27 -4.27 -2.90 11.61
CA ARG A 27 -5.07 -4.06 12.01
C ARG A 27 -4.37 -4.92 13.08
N ARG A 28 -3.05 -5.07 12.98
CA ARG A 28 -2.24 -5.88 13.91
C ARG A 28 -1.87 -5.15 15.20
N ALA A 29 -1.90 -3.82 15.20
CA ALA A 29 -1.63 -3.02 16.39
C ALA A 29 -2.59 -3.42 17.51
N ARG A 30 -2.07 -3.62 18.73
CA ARG A 30 -2.89 -3.93 19.92
C ARG A 30 -3.77 -2.74 20.30
N THR A 31 -3.25 -1.54 20.13
CA THR A 31 -3.87 -0.26 20.50
C THR A 31 -3.58 0.78 19.41
N PRO A 32 -4.30 0.77 18.27
CA PRO A 32 -4.08 1.71 17.17
C PRO A 32 -4.53 3.15 17.49
N GLY A 33 -5.09 3.39 18.67
CA GLY A 33 -5.76 4.64 19.01
C GLY A 33 -7.19 4.71 18.45
N ARG A 34 -7.84 5.87 18.59
CA ARG A 34 -9.19 6.13 18.04
C ARG A 34 -9.17 6.64 16.61
N VAL A 35 -8.03 7.15 16.15
CA VAL A 35 -7.86 7.72 14.81
C VAL A 35 -6.54 7.20 14.24
N ALA A 36 -6.58 6.68 13.02
CA ALA A 36 -5.39 6.35 12.26
C ALA A 36 -5.54 6.82 10.81
N SER A 37 -4.41 7.15 10.18
CA SER A 37 -4.39 7.53 8.78
C SER A 37 -3.30 6.80 8.03
N VAL A 38 -3.61 6.36 6.82
CA VAL A 38 -2.62 5.89 5.85
C VAL A 38 -2.48 6.97 4.79
N ALA A 39 -1.26 7.49 4.65
CA ALA A 39 -0.94 8.56 3.72
C ALA A 39 -0.30 8.01 2.44
N LEU A 40 -0.65 8.59 1.30
CA LEU A 40 -0.10 8.26 -0.02
C LEU A 40 0.35 9.55 -0.70
N ASP A 41 1.53 9.52 -1.32
CA ASP A 41 2.16 10.69 -1.94
C ASP A 41 2.11 10.71 -3.47
N GLY A 42 1.87 9.55 -4.10
CA GLY A 42 1.58 9.49 -5.53
C GLY A 42 0.30 10.18 -5.93
N LYS A 43 0.46 11.29 -6.65
CA LYS A 43 -0.61 11.96 -7.38
C LYS A 43 -1.38 10.96 -8.27
N SER A 44 -0.69 9.96 -8.82
CA SER A 44 -1.25 8.88 -9.66
C SER A 44 -2.07 7.84 -8.89
N ALA A 45 -1.74 7.49 -7.64
CA ALA A 45 -2.57 6.60 -6.81
C ALA A 45 -3.91 7.22 -6.44
N ILE A 46 -3.93 8.55 -6.24
CA ILE A 46 -5.16 9.25 -5.89
C ILE A 46 -5.99 9.59 -7.12
N GLU A 47 -5.36 10.05 -8.20
CA GLU A 47 -6.05 10.18 -9.49
C GLU A 47 -6.60 8.81 -9.94
N GLY A 48 -5.86 7.71 -9.75
CA GLY A 48 -6.33 6.34 -10.01
C GLY A 48 -7.39 5.83 -9.02
N SER A 49 -7.43 6.31 -7.78
CA SER A 49 -8.50 6.02 -6.81
C SER A 49 -9.79 6.81 -7.09
N LEU A 50 -9.70 7.90 -7.86
CA LEU A 50 -10.82 8.73 -8.28
C LEU A 50 -11.35 8.33 -9.68
N VAL A 51 -10.54 7.66 -10.49
CA VAL A 51 -10.89 7.20 -11.85
C VAL A 51 -11.42 5.76 -11.80
N ARG A 52 -12.71 5.59 -12.10
CA ARG A 52 -13.39 4.28 -12.28
C ARG A 52 -13.05 3.64 -13.64
N GLU A 53 -11.76 3.50 -13.96
CA GLU A 53 -11.34 2.73 -15.14
C GLU A 53 -10.78 1.38 -14.71
N SER A 54 -11.20 0.30 -15.38
CA SER A 54 -10.65 -1.05 -15.21
C SER A 54 -9.18 -1.07 -15.59
N ARG A 55 -8.31 -0.72 -14.64
CA ARG A 55 -6.86 -0.89 -14.76
C ARG A 55 -6.45 -2.26 -14.23
N PRO A 56 -5.36 -2.85 -14.76
CA PRO A 56 -4.90 -4.20 -14.40
C PRO A 56 -4.72 -4.43 -12.89
N SER A 57 -4.47 -3.35 -12.15
CA SER A 57 -4.20 -3.33 -10.72
C SER A 57 -5.45 -3.24 -9.83
N HIS A 58 -6.67 -3.37 -10.38
CA HIS A 58 -7.93 -3.28 -9.62
C HIS A 58 -8.01 -4.29 -8.47
N TYR A 59 -7.39 -5.47 -8.62
CA TYR A 59 -7.31 -6.46 -7.55
C TYR A 59 -6.54 -5.96 -6.31
N LEU A 60 -5.61 -5.02 -6.47
CA LEU A 60 -4.91 -4.39 -5.34
C LEU A 60 -5.81 -3.41 -4.59
N ILE A 61 -6.71 -2.72 -5.30
CA ILE A 61 -7.72 -1.87 -4.67
C ILE A 61 -8.74 -2.70 -3.91
N ASP A 62 -9.22 -3.81 -4.50
CA ASP A 62 -10.08 -4.77 -3.80
C ASP A 62 -9.39 -5.31 -2.54
N LEU A 63 -8.09 -5.65 -2.66
CA LEU A 63 -7.28 -6.09 -1.54
C LEU A 63 -7.13 -5.00 -0.45
N LEU A 64 -6.96 -3.74 -0.84
CA LEU A 64 -6.89 -2.61 0.08
C LEU A 64 -8.22 -2.44 0.83
N HIS A 65 -9.36 -2.43 0.12
CA HIS A 65 -10.69 -2.36 0.74
C HIS A 65 -10.91 -3.51 1.74
N ASP A 66 -10.52 -4.71 1.37
CA ASP A 66 -10.56 -5.90 2.20
C ASP A 66 -9.72 -5.77 3.49
N ARG A 67 -8.58 -5.09 3.43
CA ARG A 67 -7.74 -4.82 4.61
C ARG A 67 -8.30 -3.70 5.47
N VAL A 68 -8.84 -2.65 4.87
CA VAL A 68 -9.55 -1.57 5.59
C VAL A 68 -10.73 -2.16 6.36
N ALA A 69 -11.58 -2.96 5.70
CA ALA A 69 -12.71 -3.62 6.34
C ALA A 69 -12.27 -4.58 7.46
N ALA A 70 -11.15 -5.28 7.30
CA ALA A 70 -10.59 -6.12 8.36
C ALA A 70 -10.05 -5.31 9.55
N ALA A 71 -9.45 -4.14 9.31
CA ALA A 71 -8.98 -3.22 10.35
C ALA A 71 -10.15 -2.63 11.15
N THR A 72 -11.18 -2.12 10.47
CA THR A 72 -12.37 -1.55 11.13
C THR A 72 -13.16 -2.61 11.91
N ARG A 73 -13.24 -3.85 11.41
CA ARG A 73 -13.86 -4.96 12.17
C ARG A 73 -13.06 -5.32 13.43
N ARG A 74 -11.73 -5.26 13.37
CA ARG A 74 -10.83 -5.58 14.48
C ARG A 74 -10.84 -4.49 15.57
N HIS A 75 -11.02 -3.23 15.15
CA HIS A 75 -10.97 -2.03 15.96
C HIS A 75 -12.22 -1.19 15.70
N ARG A 76 -13.33 -1.52 16.36
CA ARG A 76 -14.64 -0.90 16.05
C ARG A 76 -14.71 0.61 16.29
N ASP A 77 -13.87 1.12 17.21
CA ASP A 77 -13.82 2.53 17.57
C ASP A 77 -12.75 3.31 16.78
N LEU A 78 -12.14 2.68 15.78
CA LEU A 78 -11.10 3.28 14.94
C LEU A 78 -11.71 4.03 13.75
N ALA A 79 -11.50 5.34 13.70
CA ALA A 79 -11.65 6.12 12.48
C ALA A 79 -10.38 5.98 11.62
N LEU A 80 -10.47 5.20 10.54
CA LEU A 80 -9.39 5.00 9.59
C LEU A 80 -9.61 5.84 8.33
N THR A 81 -8.62 6.66 7.97
CA THR A 81 -8.68 7.51 6.78
C THR A 81 -7.52 7.24 5.83
N LEU A 82 -7.81 7.12 4.54
CA LEU A 82 -6.81 7.20 3.48
C LEU A 82 -6.68 8.67 3.06
N ARG A 83 -5.46 9.23 3.10
CA ARG A 83 -5.22 10.64 2.80
C ARG A 83 -4.09 10.83 1.80
N TRP A 84 -4.20 11.89 1.00
CA TRP A 84 -3.07 12.37 0.22
C TRP A 84 -2.11 13.17 1.10
N VAL A 85 -0.82 13.08 0.79
CA VAL A 85 0.21 14.01 1.25
C VAL A 85 1.12 14.40 0.08
N PRO A 86 1.66 15.61 0.03
CA PRO A 86 2.65 15.95 -0.98
C PRO A 86 3.97 15.22 -0.68
N GLY A 87 4.54 14.57 -1.71
CA GLY A 87 5.88 13.98 -1.63
C GLY A 87 6.99 15.04 -1.60
N HIS A 88 8.15 14.68 -1.05
CA HIS A 88 9.34 15.54 -0.98
C HIS A 88 9.10 16.89 -0.28
N GLN A 89 8.34 16.90 0.80
CA GLN A 89 8.08 18.08 1.65
C GLN A 89 8.56 17.87 3.09
N ASP A 90 9.63 17.08 3.28
CA ASP A 90 10.24 16.78 4.58
C ASP A 90 9.25 16.23 5.63
N ILE A 91 8.21 15.53 5.18
CA ILE A 91 7.29 14.82 6.07
C ILE A 91 7.99 13.54 6.51
N ALA A 92 8.60 13.57 7.70
CA ALA A 92 9.43 12.48 8.22
C ALA A 92 8.81 11.06 8.07
N GLY A 93 7.49 10.92 8.28
CA GLY A 93 6.80 9.64 8.10
C GLY A 93 6.73 9.18 6.64
N ASN A 94 6.57 10.11 5.70
CA ASN A 94 6.58 9.81 4.26
C ASN A 94 7.99 9.45 3.78
N GLU A 95 9.00 10.19 4.24
CA GLU A 95 10.41 9.92 3.90
C GLU A 95 10.89 8.57 4.42
N GLN A 96 10.49 8.20 5.64
CA GLN A 96 10.77 6.88 6.18
C GLN A 96 10.12 5.79 5.32
N ALA A 97 8.85 5.97 4.93
CA ALA A 97 8.15 5.00 4.08
C ALA A 97 8.82 4.85 2.70
N ASP A 98 9.26 5.96 2.08
CA ASP A 98 9.97 5.95 0.81
C ASP A 98 11.36 5.29 0.93
N CYS A 99 12.07 5.51 2.04
CA CYS A 99 13.33 4.82 2.32
C CYS A 99 13.14 3.30 2.39
N GLU A 100 12.13 2.82 3.13
CA GLU A 100 11.79 1.40 3.22
C GLU A 100 11.37 0.82 1.87
N ALA A 101 10.65 1.61 1.05
CA ALA A 101 10.25 1.20 -0.30
C ALA A 101 11.47 1.02 -1.22
N LYS A 102 12.45 1.94 -1.15
CA LYS A 102 13.72 1.84 -1.89
C LYS A 102 14.56 0.64 -1.46
N LEU A 103 14.64 0.35 -0.15
CA LEU A 103 15.30 -0.85 0.36
C LEU A 103 14.61 -2.12 -0.17
N ALA A 104 13.28 -2.16 -0.11
CA ALA A 104 12.50 -3.27 -0.65
C ALA A 104 12.68 -3.46 -2.15
N ALA A 105 12.79 -2.37 -2.92
CA ALA A 105 13.10 -2.40 -4.35
C ALA A 105 14.52 -2.91 -4.63
N ALA A 106 15.48 -2.67 -3.73
CA ALA A 106 16.83 -3.23 -3.82
C ALA A 106 16.93 -4.71 -3.38
N GLY A 107 15.81 -5.31 -2.97
CA GLY A 107 15.74 -6.71 -2.53
C GLY A 107 15.81 -6.90 -1.02
N ASP A 108 16.04 -5.83 -0.24
CA ASP A 108 16.02 -5.88 1.21
C ASP A 108 14.58 -5.77 1.72
N SER A 109 13.95 -6.92 1.92
CA SER A 109 12.53 -7.02 2.24
C SER A 109 12.26 -7.80 3.51
N SER A 110 11.22 -7.37 4.20
CA SER A 110 10.67 -8.09 5.35
C SER A 110 10.34 -9.54 5.03
N SER A 111 10.45 -10.41 6.04
CA SER A 111 10.12 -11.82 5.92
C SER A 111 8.70 -12.02 5.38
N ILE A 112 8.56 -12.94 4.43
CA ILE A 112 7.28 -13.32 3.80
C ILE A 112 6.18 -13.67 4.82
N ARG A 113 6.55 -14.15 6.01
CA ARG A 113 5.60 -14.49 7.08
C ARG A 113 4.93 -13.25 7.67
N LEU A 114 5.61 -12.11 7.63
CA LEU A 114 5.09 -10.83 8.12
C LEU A 114 4.13 -10.19 7.12
N LEU A 115 4.17 -10.57 5.85
CA LEU A 115 3.29 -10.03 4.82
C LEU A 115 1.85 -10.55 4.97
N PRO A 116 0.83 -9.75 4.60
CA PRO A 116 -0.53 -10.23 4.41
C PRO A 116 -0.55 -11.46 3.49
N PRO A 117 -1.43 -12.46 3.70
CA PRO A 117 -1.46 -13.68 2.89
C PRO A 117 -1.49 -13.44 1.37
N ALA A 118 -2.22 -12.41 0.92
CA ALA A 118 -2.32 -12.04 -0.49
C ALA A 118 -1.01 -11.51 -1.09
N LEU A 119 -0.11 -10.97 -0.27
CA LEU A 119 1.21 -10.43 -0.66
C LEU A 119 2.35 -11.42 -0.40
N ARG A 120 2.04 -12.68 -0.07
CA ARG A 120 3.06 -13.73 0.08
C ARG A 120 3.46 -14.38 -1.24
N ARG A 121 2.78 -14.05 -2.32
CA ARG A 121 3.12 -14.51 -3.66
C ARG A 121 3.56 -13.29 -4.49
N PRO A 122 4.46 -13.47 -5.47
CA PRO A 122 4.76 -12.42 -6.42
C PRO A 122 3.47 -11.89 -7.04
N LEU A 123 3.41 -10.58 -7.24
CA LEU A 123 2.28 -9.98 -7.94
C LEU A 123 2.30 -10.43 -9.41
N PRO A 124 1.13 -10.63 -10.05
CA PRO A 124 1.10 -10.81 -11.49
C PRO A 124 1.73 -9.59 -12.17
N VAL A 125 2.54 -9.83 -13.22
CA VAL A 125 3.13 -8.76 -14.04
C VAL A 125 2.02 -7.84 -14.52
N SER A 126 2.23 -6.53 -14.37
CA SER A 126 1.22 -5.54 -14.71
C SER A 126 0.90 -5.63 -16.21
N LEU A 127 -0.37 -5.77 -16.58
CA LEU A 127 -0.75 -5.75 -18.01
C LEU A 127 -0.44 -4.39 -18.66
N ALA A 128 -0.25 -3.32 -17.86
CA ALA A 128 0.24 -2.03 -18.35
C ALA A 128 1.71 -2.07 -18.79
N LYS A 129 2.44 -3.13 -18.41
CA LYS A 129 3.86 -3.36 -18.69
C LYS A 129 4.10 -4.60 -19.57
N ALA A 130 3.14 -5.53 -19.62
CA ALA A 130 3.15 -6.66 -20.55
C ALA A 130 3.05 -6.13 -21.99
N LYS A 131 4.11 -6.33 -22.78
CA LYS A 131 4.15 -6.04 -24.22
C LYS A 131 3.40 -7.08 -25.02
#